data_AF-M0DVN5-F1
#
_entry.id   AF-M0DVN5-F1
#
_cell.length_a   1.000
_cell.length_b   1.000
_cell.length_c   1.000
_cell.angle_alpha   90.00
_cell.angle_beta   90.00
_cell.angle_gamma   90.00
#
_symmetry.space_group_name_H-M   'P 1'
#
loop_
_entity.id
_entity.type
_entity.pdbx_description
1 polymer ?
#
loop_
_entity_poly.entity_id
_entity_poly.type
_entity_poly.pdbx_seq_one_letter_code
_entity_poly.pdbx_strand_id
1 'polypeptide(L)'
;MATNNPNITATDENGEKLSDSEVRVNGRAPSGGSSVETGLVDSNDDGTAELVEDDADLGGGDLLNVGNFNTPGGFAGLSDTGTLLTSQVPDLAITEVYVVASQSDRLALTDIQEGDVAIEEDTDDGYIFSGGDPSQSANWSQLSSYNVPVDSVFGRTGDVQAQETDYDSFYALLGGDPNFASLSIGGDMAIQGVVASGSVTLSSGSAIVDLGLSASGATFDPAIGVDDPGADVKLACRLFWDSSAGTYKLEIVEDGTSVGNPTVNYDIKRVR
;
A
#
# COMPACT_ATOMS: atom_id res chain seq x y z
N MET A 1 -27.47 -10.72 83.58
CA MET A 1 -27.76 -9.49 84.36
C MET A 1 -28.79 -8.71 83.58
N ALA A 2 -30.02 -8.60 84.09
CA ALA A 2 -31.10 -7.90 83.40
C ALA A 2 -30.84 -6.39 83.40
N THR A 3 -30.88 -5.77 82.24
CA THR A 3 -30.81 -4.32 82.05
C THR A 3 -32.12 -3.70 82.51
N ASN A 4 -32.23 -3.40 83.80
CA ASN A 4 -33.31 -2.57 84.31
C ASN A 4 -33.05 -1.14 83.86
N ASN A 5 -33.66 -0.75 82.75
CA ASN A 5 -33.72 0.65 82.35
C ASN A 5 -34.57 1.38 83.40
N PRO A 6 -34.03 2.32 84.19
CA PRO A 6 -34.82 2.96 85.23
C PRO A 6 -35.93 3.77 84.58
N ASN A 7 -37.19 3.46 84.90
CA ASN A 7 -38.31 4.36 84.62
C ASN A 7 -38.12 5.63 85.46
N ILE A 8 -37.48 6.64 84.90
CA ILE A 8 -37.35 7.96 85.53
C ILE A 8 -38.74 8.60 85.48
N THR A 9 -39.34 8.83 86.66
CA THR A 9 -40.60 9.58 86.79
C THR A 9 -40.25 10.94 87.36
N ALA A 10 -40.46 12.00 86.57
CA ALA A 10 -40.31 13.37 87.05
C ALA A 10 -41.59 13.82 87.77
N THR A 11 -41.43 14.41 88.95
CA THR A 11 -42.53 14.98 89.74
C THR A 11 -42.30 16.46 89.99
N ASP A 12 -43.37 17.22 90.19
CA ASP A 12 -43.29 18.61 90.62
C ASP A 12 -42.84 18.74 92.09
N GLU A 13 -42.76 19.98 92.58
CA GLU A 13 -42.37 20.31 93.95
C GLU A 13 -43.33 19.77 95.03
N ASN A 14 -44.54 19.36 94.63
CA ASN A 14 -45.56 18.78 95.49
C ASN A 14 -45.64 17.24 95.38
N GLY A 15 -44.81 16.64 94.51
CA GLY A 15 -44.71 15.20 94.31
C GLY A 15 -45.70 14.64 93.28
N GLU A 16 -46.41 15.49 92.53
CA GLU A 16 -47.31 15.06 91.47
C GLU A 16 -46.55 14.80 90.16
N LYS A 17 -46.92 13.77 89.40
CA LYS A 17 -46.18 13.37 88.19
C LYS A 17 -46.35 14.41 87.08
N LEU A 18 -45.23 14.92 86.57
CA LEU A 18 -45.21 15.82 85.43
C LEU A 18 -45.67 15.09 84.16
N SER A 19 -46.42 15.78 83.31
CA SER A 19 -46.80 15.26 82.00
C SER A 19 -45.60 15.22 81.04
N ASP A 20 -45.69 14.40 79.99
CA ASP A 20 -44.61 14.29 78.98
C ASP A 20 -44.26 15.64 78.34
N SER A 21 -45.23 16.55 78.19
CA SER A 21 -45.03 17.90 77.68
C SER A 21 -44.28 18.85 78.62
N GLU A 22 -44.23 18.54 79.91
CA GLU A 22 -43.60 19.37 80.95
C GLU A 22 -42.17 18.91 81.27
N VAL A 23 -41.86 17.63 81.02
CA VAL A 23 -40.50 17.12 81.15
C VAL A 23 -39.63 17.76 80.08
N ARG A 24 -38.47 18.30 80.46
CA ARG A 24 -37.47 18.81 79.51
C ARG A 24 -36.12 18.16 79.80
N VAL A 25 -35.46 17.65 78.76
CA VAL A 25 -34.07 17.17 78.87
C VAL A 25 -33.17 18.29 78.36
N ASN A 26 -32.28 18.81 79.22
CA ASN A 26 -31.40 19.94 78.90
C ASN A 26 -32.14 21.15 78.28
N GLY A 27 -33.36 21.44 78.77
CA GLY A 27 -34.14 22.61 78.34
C GLY A 27 -35.02 22.42 77.09
N ARG A 28 -34.90 21.29 76.38
CA ARG A 28 -35.73 20.96 75.21
C ARG A 28 -36.90 20.06 75.61
N ALA A 29 -38.10 20.41 75.17
CA ALA A 29 -39.28 19.55 75.34
C ALA A 29 -39.09 18.28 74.48
N PRO A 30 -39.58 17.11 74.93
CA PRO A 30 -39.61 15.90 74.12
C PRO A 30 -40.60 16.14 72.99
N SER A 31 -40.08 16.64 71.86
CA SER A 31 -40.86 16.71 70.63
C SER A 31 -41.20 15.30 70.22
N GLY A 32 -42.49 14.95 70.26
CA GLY A 32 -42.98 13.66 69.78
C GLY A 32 -42.42 13.38 68.39
N GLY A 33 -41.73 12.24 68.27
CA GLY A 33 -41.04 11.70 67.10
C GLY A 33 -41.10 12.56 65.84
N SER A 34 -40.17 13.51 65.71
CA SER A 34 -39.80 13.98 64.37
C SER A 34 -39.00 12.86 63.74
N SER A 35 -39.56 12.23 62.70
CA SER A 35 -38.85 11.29 61.85
C SER A 35 -37.48 11.87 61.50
N VAL A 36 -36.43 11.11 61.76
CA VAL A 36 -35.08 11.40 61.28
C VAL A 36 -35.18 11.56 59.77
N GLU A 37 -35.20 12.80 59.31
CA GLU A 37 -35.04 13.13 57.91
C GLU A 37 -33.64 12.67 57.54
N THR A 38 -33.54 11.70 56.63
CA THR A 38 -32.27 11.20 56.12
C THR A 38 -31.65 12.24 55.20
N GLY A 39 -31.30 13.41 55.75
CA GLY A 39 -30.52 14.45 55.12
C GLY A 39 -29.03 14.11 55.18
N LEU A 40 -28.29 14.58 54.18
CA LEU A 40 -26.83 14.42 54.07
C LEU A 40 -26.17 15.00 55.33
N VAL A 41 -25.36 14.21 56.02
CA VAL A 41 -24.64 14.65 57.22
C VAL A 41 -23.43 15.45 56.78
N ASP A 42 -23.39 16.74 57.13
CA ASP A 42 -22.16 17.51 57.03
C ASP A 42 -21.15 16.99 58.06
N SER A 43 -19.93 16.71 57.60
CA SER A 43 -18.84 16.28 58.47
C SER A 43 -18.07 17.51 58.89
N ASN A 44 -18.70 18.37 59.70
CA ASN A 44 -17.97 19.43 60.37
C ASN A 44 -16.89 18.79 61.26
N ASP A 45 -15.65 19.28 61.15
CA ASP A 45 -14.42 18.76 61.77
C ASP A 45 -14.39 18.91 63.31
N ASP A 46 -15.57 18.96 63.94
CA ASP A 46 -15.77 18.95 65.39
C ASP A 46 -16.42 17.65 65.90
N GLY A 47 -16.77 16.73 65.00
CA GLY A 47 -17.28 15.41 65.35
C GLY A 47 -18.72 15.41 65.86
N THR A 48 -19.44 16.52 65.68
CA THR A 48 -20.89 16.58 65.93
C THR A 48 -21.65 16.60 64.60
N ALA A 49 -22.48 15.57 64.37
CA ALA A 49 -23.40 15.55 63.23
C ALA A 49 -24.52 16.58 63.49
N GLU A 50 -24.35 17.77 62.95
CA GLU A 50 -25.39 18.79 62.87
C GLU A 50 -26.21 18.56 61.60
N LEU A 51 -27.54 18.55 61.72
CA LEU A 51 -28.40 18.60 60.54
C LEU A 51 -28.23 20.01 59.95
N VAL A 52 -27.91 20.11 58.67
CA VAL A 52 -27.88 21.41 57.98
C VAL A 52 -29.29 22.02 58.07
N GLU A 53 -29.52 22.94 59.01
CA GLU A 53 -30.83 23.57 59.22
C GLU A 53 -31.06 24.76 58.26
N ASP A 54 -30.07 25.10 57.43
CA ASP A 54 -30.17 26.16 56.43
C ASP A 54 -29.32 25.80 55.20
N ASP A 55 -29.93 25.79 54.01
CA ASP A 55 -29.29 25.55 52.70
C ASP A 55 -28.10 26.51 52.44
N ALA A 56 -27.97 27.56 53.25
CA ALA A 56 -26.86 28.52 53.19
C ALA A 56 -25.50 27.98 53.65
N ASP A 57 -25.44 26.90 54.44
CA ASP A 57 -24.18 26.39 55.03
C ASP A 57 -23.38 25.50 54.06
N LEU A 58 -24.08 24.91 53.08
CA LEU A 58 -23.45 24.21 51.95
C LEU A 58 -23.11 25.26 50.90
N GLY A 59 -22.10 26.09 51.20
CA GLY A 59 -21.70 27.26 50.42
C GLY A 59 -22.04 27.09 48.95
N GLY A 60 -23.01 27.90 48.47
CA GLY A 60 -23.87 27.64 47.29
C GLY A 60 -23.21 27.44 45.91
N GLY A 61 -21.93 27.07 45.85
CA GLY A 61 -21.23 26.52 44.70
C GLY A 61 -21.01 25.00 44.73
N ASP A 62 -21.20 24.30 45.86
CA ASP A 62 -20.97 22.83 45.93
C ASP A 62 -22.24 21.98 45.71
N LEU A 63 -23.41 22.60 45.75
CA LEU A 63 -24.66 21.93 45.45
C LEU A 63 -24.92 21.94 43.94
N LEU A 64 -25.09 20.75 43.37
CA LEU A 64 -25.72 20.55 42.06
C LEU A 64 -27.14 21.15 42.11
N ASN A 65 -27.25 22.46 41.92
CA ASN A 65 -28.55 23.13 41.87
C ASN A 65 -29.33 22.53 40.68
N VAL A 66 -30.47 21.91 40.97
CA VAL A 66 -31.30 21.27 39.95
C VAL A 66 -31.73 22.29 38.88
N GLY A 67 -31.82 23.58 39.23
CA GLY A 67 -32.10 24.67 38.29
C GLY A 67 -30.98 24.97 37.28
N ASN A 68 -29.78 24.43 37.47
CA ASN A 68 -28.66 24.59 36.55
C ASN A 68 -28.59 23.48 35.49
N PHE A 69 -29.43 22.44 35.56
CA PHE A 69 -29.50 21.45 34.49
C PHE A 69 -30.24 22.00 33.27
N ASN A 70 -29.72 21.72 32.08
CA ASN A 70 -30.35 22.06 30.80
C ASN A 70 -30.54 23.58 30.60
N THR A 71 -29.75 24.41 31.27
CA THR A 71 -29.71 25.87 31.09
C THR A 71 -28.39 26.31 30.46
N PRO A 72 -28.36 27.43 29.71
CA PRO A 72 -27.12 27.95 29.13
C PRO A 72 -26.06 28.23 30.20
N GLY A 73 -24.85 27.69 30.02
CA GLY A 73 -23.76 27.83 30.99
C GLY A 73 -23.87 26.95 32.25
N GLY A 74 -24.91 26.10 32.33
CA GLY A 74 -25.12 25.14 33.41
C GLY A 74 -24.59 23.74 33.08
N PHE A 75 -25.18 22.72 33.71
CA PHE A 75 -24.82 21.31 33.56
C PHE A 75 -25.72 20.60 32.54
N ALA A 76 -25.16 19.58 31.89
CA ALA A 76 -25.94 18.69 31.02
C ALA A 76 -26.81 17.73 31.87
N GLY A 77 -28.06 17.55 31.47
CA GLY A 77 -28.98 16.62 32.12
C GLY A 77 -28.99 15.28 31.37
N LEU A 78 -29.51 14.24 32.04
CA LEU A 78 -29.72 12.94 31.43
C LEU A 78 -31.21 12.71 31.12
N SER A 79 -31.48 11.90 30.10
CA SER A 79 -32.78 11.34 29.79
C SER A 79 -33.21 10.31 30.85
N ASP A 80 -34.45 9.85 30.74
CA ASP A 80 -34.99 8.73 31.52
C ASP A 80 -34.21 7.41 31.35
N THR A 81 -33.43 7.30 30.26
CA THR A 81 -32.53 6.17 29.99
C THR A 81 -31.09 6.39 30.47
N GLY A 82 -30.78 7.54 31.08
CA GLY A 82 -29.44 7.85 31.59
C GLY A 82 -28.44 8.33 30.53
N THR A 83 -28.92 8.78 29.36
CA THR A 83 -28.10 9.33 28.26
C THR A 83 -28.23 10.84 28.17
N LEU A 84 -27.31 11.55 27.51
CA LEU A 84 -27.47 13.00 27.27
C LEU A 84 -28.73 13.29 26.45
N LEU A 85 -29.40 14.40 26.75
CA LEU A 85 -30.52 14.89 25.94
C LEU A 85 -30.01 15.26 24.54
N THR A 86 -30.72 14.84 23.49
CA THR A 86 -30.30 15.09 22.09
C THR A 86 -30.13 16.56 21.78
N SER A 87 -30.91 17.45 22.41
CA SER A 87 -30.78 18.91 22.27
C SER A 87 -29.49 19.50 22.86
N GLN A 88 -28.75 18.72 23.66
CA GLN A 88 -27.47 19.11 24.28
C GLN A 88 -26.26 18.53 23.55
N VAL A 89 -26.49 17.54 22.69
CA VAL A 89 -25.48 17.02 21.79
C VAL A 89 -25.52 17.94 20.56
N PRO A 90 -24.43 18.67 20.25
CA PRO A 90 -24.33 19.34 18.95
C PRO A 90 -24.61 18.31 17.86
N ASP A 91 -25.21 18.70 16.72
CA ASP A 91 -25.39 17.77 15.60
C ASP A 91 -24.06 17.09 15.29
N LEU A 92 -23.93 15.85 15.75
CA LEU A 92 -22.82 15.00 15.43
C LEU A 92 -23.36 14.12 14.32
N ALA A 93 -22.98 14.47 13.10
CA ALA A 93 -23.17 13.62 11.93
C ALA A 93 -22.72 12.19 12.26
N ILE A 94 -23.66 11.30 12.56
CA ILE A 94 -23.37 9.88 12.52
C ILE A 94 -23.09 9.59 11.05
N THR A 95 -21.95 8.96 10.78
CA THR A 95 -21.48 8.64 9.44
C THR A 95 -21.98 7.25 9.10
N GLU A 96 -23.11 7.14 8.41
CA GLU A 96 -23.48 5.90 7.72
C GLU A 96 -22.82 5.90 6.33
N VAL A 97 -22.44 4.71 5.84
CA VAL A 97 -21.76 4.57 4.54
C VAL A 97 -22.64 3.79 3.58
N TYR A 98 -23.00 4.42 2.47
CA TYR A 98 -23.77 3.85 1.38
C TYR A 98 -22.84 3.51 0.21
N VAL A 99 -22.90 2.27 -0.28
CA VAL A 99 -22.24 1.89 -1.54
C VAL A 99 -23.29 1.89 -2.64
N VAL A 100 -23.07 2.70 -3.68
CA VAL A 100 -24.00 2.91 -4.78
C VAL A 100 -23.30 2.73 -6.12
N ALA A 101 -24.03 2.27 -7.13
CA ALA A 101 -23.44 1.93 -8.42
C ALA A 101 -23.14 3.16 -9.31
N SER A 102 -23.79 4.30 -9.04
CA SER A 102 -23.71 5.50 -9.90
C SER A 102 -24.16 6.78 -9.19
N GLN A 103 -23.90 7.93 -9.83
CA GLN A 103 -24.42 9.23 -9.40
C GLN A 103 -25.95 9.26 -9.27
N SER A 104 -26.69 8.63 -10.18
CA SER A 104 -28.16 8.63 -10.08
C SER A 104 -28.65 7.88 -8.86
N ASP A 105 -27.93 6.82 -8.46
CA ASP A 105 -28.26 6.04 -7.27
C ASP A 105 -27.90 6.81 -5.99
N ARG A 106 -26.77 7.54 -5.99
CA ARG A 106 -26.42 8.47 -4.89
C ARG A 106 -27.51 9.51 -4.66
N LEU A 107 -27.96 10.19 -5.72
CA LEU A 107 -28.99 11.23 -5.62
C LEU A 107 -30.39 10.69 -5.31
N ALA A 108 -30.58 9.37 -5.39
CA ALA A 108 -31.83 8.71 -5.04
C ALA A 108 -31.89 8.28 -3.56
N LEU A 109 -30.83 8.48 -2.78
CA LEU A 109 -30.82 8.17 -1.34
C LEU A 109 -31.81 9.08 -0.59
N THR A 110 -32.76 8.47 0.11
CA THR A 110 -33.86 9.18 0.80
C THR A 110 -33.72 9.22 2.32
N ASP A 111 -32.96 8.29 2.90
CA ASP A 111 -32.73 8.20 4.34
C ASP A 111 -31.28 8.56 4.64
N ILE A 112 -30.95 9.84 4.47
CA ILE A 112 -29.58 10.33 4.59
C ILE A 112 -29.52 11.58 5.46
N GLN A 113 -28.48 11.66 6.28
CA GLN A 113 -28.22 12.71 7.23
C GLN A 113 -26.93 13.45 6.87
N GLU A 114 -26.84 14.73 7.25
CA GLU A 114 -25.62 15.51 7.04
C GLU A 114 -24.41 14.76 7.62
N GLY A 115 -23.38 14.63 6.81
CA GLY A 115 -22.15 13.90 7.09
C GLY A 115 -22.15 12.41 6.71
N ASP A 116 -23.26 11.84 6.26
CA ASP A 116 -23.26 10.49 5.66
C ASP A 116 -22.40 10.43 4.40
N VAL A 117 -21.83 9.26 4.12
CA VAL A 117 -20.92 9.04 3.00
C VAL A 117 -21.56 8.12 1.95
N ALA A 118 -21.44 8.49 0.68
CA ALA A 118 -21.74 7.62 -0.45
C ALA A 118 -20.44 7.28 -1.19
N ILE A 119 -20.24 6.00 -1.50
CA ILE A 119 -19.15 5.48 -2.33
C ILE A 119 -19.76 5.10 -3.69
N GLU A 120 -19.31 5.75 -4.75
CA GLU A 120 -19.75 5.51 -6.13
C GLU A 120 -18.81 4.51 -6.83
N GLU A 121 -19.32 3.33 -7.18
CA GLU A 121 -18.49 2.25 -7.75
C GLU A 121 -18.05 2.50 -9.20
N ASP A 122 -18.76 3.34 -9.97
CA ASP A 122 -18.44 3.64 -11.36
C ASP A 122 -17.25 4.59 -11.51
N THR A 123 -17.03 5.45 -10.52
CA THR A 123 -15.93 6.43 -10.47
C THR A 123 -14.87 6.13 -9.41
N ASP A 124 -15.15 5.22 -8.47
CA ASP A 124 -14.34 4.94 -7.27
C ASP A 124 -14.18 6.19 -6.37
N ASP A 125 -15.16 7.09 -6.43
CA ASP A 125 -15.18 8.34 -5.69
C ASP A 125 -16.05 8.23 -4.42
N GLY A 126 -15.58 8.86 -3.35
CA GLY A 126 -16.35 9.08 -2.13
C GLY A 126 -16.99 10.46 -2.11
N TYR A 127 -18.22 10.57 -1.60
CA TYR A 127 -18.93 11.83 -1.41
C TYR A 127 -19.49 11.90 0.01
N ILE A 128 -19.40 13.07 0.65
CA ILE A 128 -20.04 13.35 1.94
C ILE A 128 -21.22 14.29 1.76
N PHE A 129 -22.38 13.93 2.31
CA PHE A 129 -23.56 14.77 2.24
C PHE A 129 -23.39 15.99 3.15
N SER A 130 -23.50 17.19 2.59
CA SER A 130 -23.22 18.47 3.26
C SER A 130 -24.50 19.17 3.77
N GLY A 131 -25.63 18.45 3.81
CA GLY A 131 -26.93 18.96 4.23
C GLY A 131 -27.75 19.55 3.08
N GLY A 132 -29.07 19.68 3.27
CA GLY A 132 -30.01 20.20 2.27
C GLY A 132 -30.85 19.12 1.58
N ASP A 133 -31.03 19.23 0.26
CA ASP A 133 -31.77 18.25 -0.56
C ASP A 133 -30.79 17.21 -1.15
N PRO A 134 -30.85 15.93 -0.77
CA PRO A 134 -29.92 14.90 -1.24
C PRO A 134 -30.05 14.58 -2.74
N SER A 135 -31.15 14.98 -3.38
CA SER A 135 -31.32 14.83 -4.83
C SER A 135 -30.47 15.82 -5.64
N GLN A 136 -29.87 16.82 -4.99
CA GLN A 136 -29.06 17.85 -5.63
C GLN A 136 -27.59 17.57 -5.42
N SER A 137 -26.84 17.35 -6.51
CA SER A 137 -25.39 17.10 -6.45
C SER A 137 -24.59 18.24 -5.81
N ALA A 138 -25.13 19.46 -5.75
CA ALA A 138 -24.49 20.59 -5.10
C ALA A 138 -24.42 20.46 -3.56
N ASN A 139 -25.25 19.58 -2.98
CA ASN A 139 -25.29 19.29 -1.55
C ASN A 139 -24.37 18.12 -1.17
N TRP A 140 -23.57 17.62 -2.12
CA TRP A 140 -22.61 16.55 -1.92
C TRP A 140 -21.19 17.08 -2.16
N SER A 141 -20.34 16.93 -1.16
CA SER A 141 -18.93 17.28 -1.28
C SER A 141 -18.13 16.03 -1.64
N GLN A 142 -17.43 16.06 -2.77
CA GLN A 142 -16.51 14.97 -3.12
C GLN A 142 -15.38 14.91 -2.10
N LEU A 143 -15.18 13.75 -1.50
CA LEU A 143 -13.96 13.42 -0.79
C LEU A 143 -12.90 13.20 -1.86
N SER A 144 -11.89 14.06 -1.90
CA SER A 144 -10.80 13.95 -2.87
C SER A 144 -10.23 12.53 -2.81
N SER A 145 -10.49 11.71 -3.83
CA SER A 145 -9.84 10.42 -3.99
C SER A 145 -8.33 10.68 -4.01
N TYR A 146 -7.58 10.05 -3.12
CA TYR A 146 -6.14 9.98 -3.32
C TYR A 146 -5.95 9.04 -4.51
N ASN A 147 -5.92 9.60 -5.72
CA ASN A 147 -5.13 9.06 -6.82
C ASN A 147 -3.81 8.63 -6.16
N VAL A 148 -3.62 7.34 -5.90
CA VAL A 148 -2.31 6.80 -5.55
C VAL A 148 -1.70 6.50 -6.91
N PRO A 149 -0.99 7.46 -7.54
CA PRO A 149 -0.42 7.19 -8.84
C PRO A 149 0.64 6.10 -8.68
N VAL A 150 0.93 5.38 -9.75
CA VAL A 150 2.11 4.50 -9.78
C VAL A 150 3.33 5.32 -9.37
N ASP A 151 4.05 4.87 -8.33
CA ASP A 151 5.21 5.57 -7.78
C ASP A 151 6.41 5.52 -8.74
N SER A 152 6.68 4.35 -9.34
CA SER A 152 7.62 4.24 -10.45
C SER A 152 7.50 2.92 -11.20
N VAL A 153 7.34 2.99 -12.52
CA VAL A 153 7.54 1.88 -13.47
C VAL A 153 8.34 2.42 -14.65
N PHE A 154 9.53 1.85 -14.89
CA PHE A 154 10.48 2.34 -15.90
C PHE A 154 10.79 3.86 -15.79
N GLY A 155 10.76 4.40 -14.57
CA GLY A 155 11.00 5.83 -14.29
C GLY A 155 9.82 6.76 -14.57
N ARG A 156 8.64 6.21 -14.87
CA ARG A 156 7.39 6.94 -15.13
C ARG A 156 6.43 6.76 -13.95
N THR A 157 5.59 7.76 -13.72
CA THR A 157 4.60 7.81 -12.63
C THR A 157 3.18 7.99 -13.19
N GLY A 158 2.15 7.71 -12.38
CA GLY A 158 0.74 7.85 -12.80
C GLY A 158 0.26 6.73 -13.71
N ASP A 159 -0.48 7.06 -14.76
CA ASP A 159 -0.99 6.07 -15.73
C ASP A 159 0.12 5.61 -16.67
N VAL A 160 0.62 4.40 -16.45
CA VAL A 160 1.74 3.83 -17.21
C VAL A 160 1.24 2.89 -18.30
N GLN A 161 1.38 3.29 -19.56
CA GLN A 161 1.26 2.38 -20.71
C GLN A 161 2.62 1.83 -21.12
N ALA A 162 2.68 0.57 -21.55
CA ALA A 162 3.92 -0.03 -22.04
C ALA A 162 4.38 0.66 -23.34
N GLN A 163 5.67 0.93 -23.44
CA GLN A 163 6.33 1.49 -24.62
C GLN A 163 7.45 0.55 -25.06
N GLU A 164 7.78 0.55 -26.35
CA GLU A 164 8.87 -0.26 -26.91
C GLU A 164 10.19 0.00 -26.17
N THR A 165 10.45 1.27 -25.85
CA THR A 165 11.66 1.73 -25.13
C THR A 165 11.80 1.17 -23.72
N ASP A 166 10.71 0.73 -23.07
CA ASP A 166 10.79 0.08 -21.75
C ASP A 166 11.63 -1.20 -21.78
N TYR A 167 11.75 -1.80 -22.97
CA TYR A 167 12.38 -3.09 -23.20
C TYR A 167 13.63 -3.02 -24.07
N ASP A 168 14.12 -1.82 -24.42
CA ASP A 168 15.29 -1.63 -25.29
C ASP A 168 16.50 -2.44 -24.85
N SER A 169 16.80 -2.45 -23.54
CA SER A 169 17.94 -3.20 -22.99
C SER A 169 17.76 -4.72 -23.08
N PHE A 170 16.51 -5.19 -23.00
CA PHE A 170 16.18 -6.61 -23.14
C PHE A 170 16.26 -7.04 -24.62
N TYR A 171 15.73 -6.21 -25.53
CA TYR A 171 15.76 -6.47 -26.97
C TYR A 171 17.08 -6.16 -27.65
N ALA A 172 17.98 -5.36 -27.05
CA ALA A 172 19.31 -5.11 -27.61
C ALA A 172 20.10 -6.41 -27.88
N LEU A 173 19.86 -7.46 -27.11
CA LEU A 173 20.47 -8.77 -27.31
C LEU A 173 19.81 -9.59 -28.44
N LEU A 174 18.54 -9.32 -28.76
CA LEU A 174 17.74 -10.08 -29.73
C LEU A 174 17.59 -9.40 -31.09
N GLY A 175 17.69 -8.05 -31.15
CA GLY A 175 17.34 -7.25 -32.33
C GLY A 175 18.42 -6.30 -32.85
N GLY A 176 19.53 -6.09 -32.12
CA GLY A 176 20.72 -5.52 -32.75
C GLY A 176 21.27 -6.52 -33.75
N ASP A 177 21.89 -6.07 -34.86
CA ASP A 177 22.70 -6.95 -35.72
C ASP A 177 23.56 -7.80 -34.79
N PRO A 178 23.24 -9.10 -34.58
CA PRO A 178 23.94 -9.86 -33.59
C PRO A 178 25.39 -9.83 -34.04
N ASN A 179 26.27 -9.35 -33.17
CA ASN A 179 27.69 -9.43 -33.43
C ASN A 179 28.04 -10.91 -33.40
N PHE A 180 27.84 -11.56 -34.54
CA PHE A 180 28.25 -12.92 -34.79
C PHE A 180 29.77 -13.02 -34.81
N ALA A 181 30.55 -12.09 -34.26
CA ALA A 181 31.96 -12.34 -33.95
C ALA A 181 32.13 -12.96 -32.54
N SER A 182 31.09 -12.98 -31.69
CA SER A 182 31.18 -13.49 -30.31
C SER A 182 30.12 -14.51 -29.91
N LEU A 183 29.15 -14.81 -30.77
CA LEU A 183 28.10 -15.78 -30.48
C LEU A 183 28.63 -17.22 -30.62
N SER A 184 29.11 -17.80 -29.52
CA SER A 184 29.37 -19.24 -29.41
C SER A 184 28.04 -19.96 -29.18
N ILE A 185 27.47 -20.55 -30.23
CA ILE A 185 26.35 -21.48 -30.10
C ILE A 185 26.94 -22.88 -29.94
N GLY A 186 26.92 -23.40 -28.72
CA GLY A 186 27.12 -24.83 -28.45
C GLY A 186 28.49 -25.42 -28.77
N GLY A 187 29.55 -24.61 -28.91
CA GLY A 187 30.91 -25.11 -29.19
C GLY A 187 31.19 -25.46 -30.66
N ASP A 188 30.20 -25.34 -31.55
CA ASP A 188 30.39 -25.56 -32.98
C ASP A 188 30.71 -24.22 -33.69
N MET A 189 32.00 -23.99 -33.95
CA MET A 189 32.53 -22.82 -34.67
C MET A 189 32.30 -22.87 -36.20
N ALA A 190 31.43 -23.74 -36.70
CA ALA A 190 31.29 -23.99 -38.14
C ALA A 190 30.86 -22.75 -38.96
N ILE A 191 30.27 -21.74 -38.31
CA ILE A 191 29.87 -20.45 -38.93
C ILE A 191 30.81 -19.28 -38.50
N GLN A 192 31.62 -19.49 -37.45
CA GLN A 192 32.37 -18.45 -36.72
C GLN A 192 33.89 -18.47 -36.96
N GLY A 193 34.38 -19.48 -37.66
CA GLY A 193 35.82 -19.76 -37.77
C GLY A 193 36.50 -19.25 -39.03
N VAL A 194 35.82 -18.62 -40.00
CA VAL A 194 36.44 -18.22 -41.27
C VAL A 194 37.50 -17.14 -41.02
N VAL A 195 38.77 -17.52 -41.09
CA VAL A 195 39.93 -16.67 -40.82
C VAL A 195 40.56 -16.12 -42.11
N ALA A 196 40.26 -16.72 -43.26
CA ALA A 196 40.63 -16.22 -44.57
C ALA A 196 39.60 -16.71 -45.59
N SER A 197 39.21 -15.86 -46.53
CA SER A 197 38.34 -16.22 -47.65
C SER A 197 38.71 -15.43 -48.90
N GLY A 198 38.18 -15.87 -50.03
CA GLY A 198 38.39 -15.19 -51.31
C GLY A 198 38.06 -16.07 -52.49
N SER A 199 38.48 -15.63 -53.66
CA SER A 199 38.38 -16.38 -54.91
C SER A 199 39.70 -16.39 -55.64
N VAL A 200 39.97 -17.46 -56.37
CA VAL A 200 41.14 -17.57 -57.24
C VAL A 200 40.77 -18.35 -58.50
N THR A 201 41.15 -17.81 -59.66
CA THR A 201 41.06 -18.54 -60.94
C THR A 201 42.29 -19.40 -61.10
N LEU A 202 42.11 -20.70 -61.35
CA LEU A 202 43.22 -21.61 -61.57
C LEU A 202 43.96 -21.27 -62.88
N SER A 203 45.26 -21.55 -62.92
CA SER A 203 46.05 -21.44 -64.14
C SER A 203 46.81 -22.74 -64.35
N SER A 204 46.61 -23.37 -65.51
CA SER A 204 47.12 -24.71 -65.80
C SER A 204 46.73 -25.75 -64.74
N GLY A 205 45.50 -25.64 -64.22
CA GLY A 205 44.90 -26.60 -63.28
C GLY A 205 45.33 -26.44 -61.82
N SER A 206 46.02 -25.36 -61.45
CA SER A 206 46.42 -25.09 -60.07
C SER A 206 46.45 -23.60 -59.74
N ALA A 207 46.30 -23.28 -58.45
CA ALA A 207 46.61 -21.97 -57.88
C ALA A 207 47.13 -22.11 -56.45
N ILE A 208 48.02 -21.19 -56.06
CA ILE A 208 48.50 -21.04 -54.68
C ILE A 208 48.09 -19.66 -54.18
N VAL A 209 47.38 -19.64 -53.06
CA VAL A 209 46.91 -18.42 -52.39
C VAL A 209 47.63 -18.26 -51.05
N ASP A 210 48.14 -17.06 -50.79
CA ASP A 210 48.64 -16.69 -49.47
C ASP A 210 47.47 -16.24 -48.60
N LEU A 211 47.27 -16.89 -47.46
CA LEU A 211 46.14 -16.60 -46.57
C LEU A 211 46.48 -15.48 -45.57
N GLY A 212 47.75 -15.06 -45.47
CA GLY A 212 48.19 -14.08 -44.48
C GLY A 212 48.12 -14.58 -43.02
N LEU A 213 47.84 -15.87 -42.80
CA LEU A 213 47.66 -16.46 -41.48
C LEU A 213 49.01 -16.90 -40.91
N SER A 214 49.44 -16.29 -39.80
CA SER A 214 50.73 -16.55 -39.14
C SER A 214 50.62 -17.31 -37.81
N ALA A 215 49.47 -17.96 -37.55
CA ALA A 215 49.18 -18.60 -36.27
C ALA A 215 49.97 -19.92 -36.06
N SER A 216 50.89 -19.94 -35.10
CA SER A 216 51.62 -21.16 -34.72
C SER A 216 50.71 -22.16 -33.99
N GLY A 217 50.74 -23.44 -34.38
CA GLY A 217 49.99 -24.51 -33.72
C GLY A 217 48.48 -24.54 -33.99
N ALA A 218 47.99 -23.71 -34.93
CA ALA A 218 46.60 -23.70 -35.33
C ALA A 218 46.26 -24.88 -36.27
N THR A 219 45.01 -25.31 -36.25
CA THR A 219 44.47 -26.25 -37.25
C THR A 219 43.32 -25.62 -37.99
N PHE A 220 43.14 -26.01 -39.25
CA PHE A 220 42.18 -25.39 -40.15
C PHE A 220 41.38 -26.42 -40.93
N ASP A 221 40.16 -26.05 -41.30
CA ASP A 221 39.28 -26.77 -42.20
C ASP A 221 39.06 -25.92 -43.47
N PRO A 222 39.61 -26.31 -44.63
CA PRO A 222 39.40 -25.60 -45.87
C PRO A 222 38.09 -26.03 -46.54
N ALA A 223 37.22 -25.06 -46.83
CA ALA A 223 36.09 -25.23 -47.72
C ALA A 223 36.42 -24.63 -49.09
N ILE A 224 36.12 -25.37 -50.15
CA ILE A 224 36.30 -24.93 -51.55
C ILE A 224 35.01 -25.15 -52.33
N GLY A 225 34.70 -24.25 -53.25
CA GLY A 225 33.54 -24.35 -54.13
C GLY A 225 33.86 -23.78 -55.52
N VAL A 226 33.45 -24.49 -56.56
CA VAL A 226 33.54 -23.98 -57.94
C VAL A 226 32.54 -22.83 -58.10
N ASP A 227 33.02 -21.67 -58.54
CA ASP A 227 32.21 -20.46 -58.79
C ASP A 227 31.82 -20.32 -60.28
N ASP A 228 32.29 -21.23 -61.13
CA ASP A 228 31.95 -21.27 -62.55
C ASP A 228 30.85 -22.33 -62.81
N PRO A 229 29.58 -21.91 -63.02
CA PRO A 229 28.43 -22.82 -63.14
C PRO A 229 28.46 -23.72 -64.39
N GLY A 230 29.50 -23.66 -65.24
CA GLY A 230 29.70 -24.55 -66.39
C GLY A 230 30.95 -25.43 -66.32
N ALA A 231 31.79 -25.28 -65.29
CA ALA A 231 33.04 -26.01 -65.14
C ALA A 231 32.89 -27.10 -64.06
N ASP A 232 32.28 -28.23 -64.42
CA ASP A 232 32.19 -29.41 -63.55
C ASP A 232 33.58 -30.06 -63.37
N VAL A 233 34.39 -29.46 -62.50
CA VAL A 233 35.76 -29.89 -62.21
C VAL A 233 35.83 -30.35 -60.77
N LYS A 234 36.41 -31.52 -60.55
CA LYS A 234 36.76 -31.98 -59.20
C LYS A 234 37.94 -31.18 -58.72
N LEU A 235 37.86 -30.69 -57.49
CA LEU A 235 38.92 -29.92 -56.87
C LEU A 235 39.44 -30.65 -55.64
N ALA A 236 40.74 -30.56 -55.45
CA ALA A 236 41.39 -30.88 -54.19
C ALA A 236 42.10 -29.64 -53.68
N CYS A 237 42.23 -29.54 -52.36
CA CYS A 237 43.06 -28.50 -51.76
C CYS A 237 43.95 -29.07 -50.68
N ARG A 238 45.04 -28.36 -50.41
CA ARG A 238 45.87 -28.59 -49.24
C ARG A 238 46.32 -27.28 -48.64
N LEU A 239 46.46 -27.27 -47.32
CA LEU A 239 47.07 -26.19 -46.56
C LEU A 239 48.50 -26.57 -46.21
N PHE A 240 49.41 -25.63 -46.34
CA PHE A 240 50.80 -25.83 -45.95
C PHE A 240 51.41 -24.52 -45.41
N TRP A 241 52.39 -24.65 -44.52
CA TRP A 241 53.14 -23.52 -44.00
C TRP A 241 54.27 -23.16 -44.96
N ASP A 242 54.34 -21.89 -45.38
CA ASP A 242 55.48 -21.35 -46.10
C ASP A 242 56.44 -20.67 -45.11
N SER A 243 57.54 -21.35 -44.79
CA SER A 243 58.58 -20.85 -43.88
C SER A 243 59.30 -19.59 -44.38
N SER A 244 59.27 -19.31 -45.69
CA SER A 244 59.88 -18.10 -46.25
C SER A 244 58.98 -16.88 -46.11
N ALA A 245 57.65 -17.06 -46.18
CA ALA A 245 56.66 -16.00 -45.98
C ALA A 245 56.21 -15.85 -44.52
N GLY A 246 56.35 -16.90 -43.71
CA GLY A 246 55.85 -16.92 -42.33
C GLY A 246 54.32 -16.99 -42.25
N THR A 247 53.67 -17.55 -43.27
CA THR A 247 52.22 -17.65 -43.40
C THR A 247 51.78 -19.01 -43.93
N TYR A 248 50.52 -19.39 -43.66
CA TYR A 248 49.88 -20.53 -44.32
C TYR A 248 49.43 -20.18 -45.73
N LYS A 249 49.64 -21.12 -46.65
CA LYS A 249 49.17 -21.08 -48.03
C LYS A 249 48.15 -22.16 -48.29
N LEU A 250 47.18 -21.83 -49.14
CA LEU A 250 46.22 -22.77 -49.72
C LEU A 250 46.66 -23.07 -51.14
N GLU A 251 46.92 -24.33 -51.45
CA GLU A 251 47.00 -24.79 -52.83
C GLU A 251 45.70 -25.46 -53.21
N ILE A 252 45.16 -25.05 -54.36
CA ILE A 252 43.97 -25.65 -54.97
C ILE A 252 44.41 -26.23 -56.31
N VAL A 253 44.05 -27.48 -56.55
CA VAL A 253 44.36 -28.20 -57.79
C VAL A 253 43.12 -28.87 -58.33
N GLU A 254 43.06 -29.02 -59.64
CA GLU A 254 42.10 -29.92 -60.26
C GLU A 254 42.46 -31.38 -59.98
N ASP A 255 41.49 -32.16 -59.49
CA ASP A 255 41.58 -33.60 -59.30
C ASP A 255 41.03 -34.33 -60.53
N GLY A 256 41.76 -34.24 -61.64
CA GLY A 256 41.39 -34.79 -62.95
C GLY A 256 41.99 -34.01 -64.13
N THR A 257 41.91 -34.55 -65.34
CA THR A 257 42.66 -34.06 -66.52
C THR A 257 41.86 -33.15 -67.47
N SER A 258 40.92 -32.35 -66.99
CA SER A 258 40.18 -31.42 -67.85
C SER A 258 40.27 -30.01 -67.28
N VAL A 259 41.32 -29.31 -67.70
CA VAL A 259 41.67 -27.92 -67.37
C VAL A 259 40.59 -26.95 -67.87
N GLY A 260 39.51 -26.93 -67.11
CA GLY A 260 38.51 -25.88 -67.15
C GLY A 260 38.99 -24.60 -66.47
N ASN A 261 40.14 -24.62 -65.77
CA ASN A 261 40.70 -23.48 -65.04
C ASN A 261 39.63 -22.65 -64.32
N PRO A 262 38.75 -23.29 -63.50
CA PRO A 262 37.62 -22.61 -62.91
C PRO A 262 38.07 -21.51 -61.95
N THR A 263 37.19 -20.53 -61.74
CA THR A 263 37.26 -19.70 -60.54
C THR A 263 36.74 -20.51 -59.35
N VAL A 264 37.52 -20.51 -58.27
CA VAL A 264 37.23 -21.26 -57.05
C VAL A 264 37.09 -20.27 -55.90
N ASN A 265 35.96 -20.32 -55.22
CA ASN A 265 35.76 -19.66 -53.93
C ASN A 265 36.35 -20.55 -52.82
N TYR A 266 37.01 -19.93 -51.85
CA TYR A 266 37.54 -20.62 -50.68
C TYR A 266 37.17 -19.89 -49.39
N ASP A 267 36.92 -20.68 -48.34
CA ASP A 267 36.80 -20.23 -46.96
C ASP A 267 37.67 -21.13 -46.08
N ILE A 268 38.52 -20.53 -45.26
CA ILE A 268 39.41 -21.24 -44.34
C ILE A 268 38.90 -21.06 -42.93
N LYS A 269 38.44 -22.14 -42.30
CA LYS A 269 37.95 -22.12 -40.93
C LYS A 269 39.05 -22.52 -39.96
N ARG A 270 39.24 -21.79 -38.86
CA ARG A 270 40.12 -22.21 -37.77
C ARG A 270 39.37 -23.16 -36.82
N VAL A 271 39.97 -24.32 -36.58
CA VAL A 271 39.42 -25.42 -35.76
C VAL A 271 40.07 -25.47 -34.37
N ARG A 272 41.35 -25.08 -34.26
CA ARG A 272 42.12 -24.97 -33.00
C ARG A 272 43.14 -23.85 -33.08
#